data_AF-A0A4R8R256-F1
#
_entry.id   AF-A0A4R8R256-F1
#
_cell.length_a   1.000
_cell.length_b   1.000
_cell.length_c   1.000
_cell.angle_alpha   90.00
_cell.angle_beta   90.00
_cell.angle_gamma   90.00
#
_symmetry.space_group_name_H-M   'P 1'
#
loop_
_entity.id
_entity.type
_entity.pdbx_description
1 polymer ?
#
loop_
_entity_poly.entity_id
_entity_poly.type
_entity_poly.pdbx_seq_one_letter_code
_entity_poly.pdbx_strand_id
1 'polypeptide(L)'
;MPTASAHVTVVSTTPTQGSTVTSAPTEVKMIFSEAPTKSTVSVAGPDGKTYSTGSAQATDAVVGIGLSSATLPSGVYTVTWSLTAPDGDAQNGTWTYFYQPPIQPKPPIPAPPA
;
A
#
# COMPACT_ATOMS: atom_id res chain seq x y z
N MET A 1 -10.92 7.17 33.40
CA MET A 1 -10.91 8.45 32.65
C MET A 1 -10.55 8.09 31.21
N PRO A 2 -11.32 8.47 30.19
CA PRO A 2 -11.15 7.96 28.84
C PRO A 2 -9.80 8.44 28.29
N THR A 3 -9.03 7.54 27.70
CA THR A 3 -7.83 7.90 26.93
C THR A 3 -8.27 8.79 25.78
N ALA A 4 -7.90 10.06 25.81
CA ALA A 4 -8.10 10.95 24.69
C ALA A 4 -7.25 10.43 23.54
N SER A 5 -7.83 9.61 22.68
CA SER A 5 -7.23 9.18 21.42
C SER A 5 -7.27 10.36 20.46
N ALA A 6 -6.42 11.37 20.69
CA ALA A 6 -6.06 12.37 19.69
C ALA A 6 -5.14 11.72 18.64
N HIS A 7 -5.58 10.59 18.13
CA HIS A 7 -4.82 9.71 17.28
C HIS A 7 -5.10 10.08 15.83
N VAL A 8 -4.04 10.38 15.08
CA VAL A 8 -4.09 10.42 13.62
C VAL A 8 -4.65 9.08 13.12
N THR A 9 -5.88 9.08 12.64
CA THR A 9 -6.56 7.87 12.17
C THR A 9 -6.38 7.69 10.70
N VAL A 10 -6.29 6.43 10.26
CA VAL A 10 -6.43 6.11 8.84
C VAL A 10 -7.89 6.34 8.44
N VAL A 11 -8.13 7.36 7.63
CA VAL A 11 -9.43 7.68 7.05
C VAL A 11 -9.72 6.73 5.90
N SER A 12 -8.74 6.48 5.04
CA SER A 12 -8.91 5.63 3.86
C SER A 12 -7.57 5.14 3.32
N THR A 13 -7.62 4.01 2.62
CA THR A 13 -6.44 3.36 2.05
C THR A 13 -6.70 3.03 0.59
N THR A 14 -5.68 3.19 -0.25
CA THR A 14 -5.72 2.80 -1.64
C THR A 14 -4.43 2.03 -1.93
N PRO A 15 -4.48 0.71 -2.12
CA PRO A 15 -5.65 -0.18 -2.09
C PRO A 15 -6.40 -0.22 -0.75
N THR A 16 -7.71 -0.49 -0.78
CA THR A 16 -8.51 -0.70 0.43
C THR A 16 -7.99 -1.92 1.19
N GLN A 17 -7.85 -1.81 2.51
CA GLN A 17 -7.48 -2.94 3.38
C GLN A 17 -8.40 -4.13 3.13
N GLY A 18 -7.80 -5.31 2.93
CA GLY A 18 -8.52 -6.56 2.66
C GLY A 18 -9.12 -6.66 1.25
N SER A 19 -8.92 -5.66 0.38
CA SER A 19 -9.46 -5.70 -0.98
C SER A 19 -8.54 -6.46 -1.94
N THR A 20 -9.16 -7.03 -2.97
CA THR A 20 -8.46 -7.64 -4.10
C THR A 20 -8.20 -6.60 -5.18
N VAL A 21 -6.93 -6.45 -5.56
CA VAL A 21 -6.46 -5.54 -6.58
C VAL A 21 -6.11 -6.34 -7.82
N THR A 22 -6.75 -6.01 -8.95
CA THR A 22 -6.52 -6.70 -10.22
C THR A 22 -5.46 -6.02 -11.09
N SER A 23 -5.25 -4.72 -10.93
CA SER A 23 -4.22 -3.99 -11.69
C SER A 23 -3.01 -3.74 -10.82
N ALA A 24 -1.80 -4.01 -11.32
CA ALA A 24 -0.56 -3.77 -10.60
C ALA A 24 -0.53 -2.35 -10.02
N PRO A 25 -0.67 -2.16 -8.69
CA PRO A 25 -0.62 -0.82 -8.12
C PRO A 25 0.81 -0.29 -8.27
N THR A 26 0.93 0.91 -8.83
CA THR A 26 2.22 1.61 -8.96
C THR A 26 2.55 2.44 -7.72
N GLU A 27 1.57 2.63 -6.84
CA GLU A 27 1.67 3.38 -5.60
C GLU A 27 0.62 2.85 -4.61
N VAL A 28 0.95 2.89 -3.31
CA VAL A 28 -0.05 2.81 -2.25
C VAL A 28 -0.21 4.17 -1.60
N LYS A 29 -1.44 4.53 -1.30
CA LYS A 29 -1.84 5.82 -0.74
C LYS A 29 -2.67 5.59 0.51
N MET A 30 -2.46 6.43 1.51
CA MET A 30 -3.21 6.44 2.75
C MET A 30 -3.64 7.88 3.02
N ILE A 31 -4.88 8.03 3.41
CA ILE A 31 -5.44 9.30 3.85
C ILE A 31 -5.62 9.17 5.35
N PHE A 32 -5.08 10.15 6.07
CA PHE A 32 -5.17 10.26 7.51
C PHE A 32 -6.13 11.39 7.89
N SER A 33 -6.53 11.43 9.17
CA SER A 33 -7.37 12.51 9.69
C SER A 33 -6.61 13.84 9.78
N GLU A 34 -5.29 13.79 9.95
CA GLU A 34 -4.41 14.95 10.06
C GLU A 34 -3.06 14.69 9.38
N ALA A 35 -2.36 15.77 9.05
CA ALA A 35 -1.05 15.74 8.42
C ALA A 35 0.05 15.29 9.41
N PRO A 36 0.72 14.14 9.18
CA PRO A 36 1.82 13.72 10.04
C PRO A 36 3.07 14.57 9.79
N THR A 37 3.88 14.77 10.84
CA THR A 37 5.18 15.44 10.75
C THR A 37 6.26 14.52 10.17
N LYS A 38 6.11 13.21 10.36
CA LYS A 38 6.98 12.18 9.80
C LYS A 38 6.15 10.98 9.39
N SER A 39 6.51 10.35 8.27
CA SER A 39 5.83 9.13 7.81
C SER A 39 6.82 8.18 7.15
N THR A 40 6.66 6.89 7.43
CA THR A 40 7.43 5.80 6.85
C THR A 40 6.44 4.73 6.40
N VAL A 41 6.64 4.20 5.20
CA VAL A 41 5.82 3.13 4.65
C VAL A 41 6.73 2.09 4.04
N SER A 42 6.40 0.83 4.24
CA SER A 42 7.09 -0.31 3.63
C SER A 42 6.06 -1.33 3.18
N VAL A 43 6.24 -1.86 1.97
CA VAL A 43 5.32 -2.85 1.40
C VAL A 43 6.07 -4.14 1.18
N ALA A 44 5.71 -5.19 1.91
CA ALA A 44 6.24 -6.53 1.77
C ALA A 44 5.26 -7.40 0.96
N GLY A 45 5.78 -8.15 -0.01
CA GLY A 45 4.99 -9.09 -0.80
C GLY A 45 4.90 -10.48 -0.17
N PRO A 46 4.18 -11.41 -0.83
CA PRO A 46 4.00 -12.78 -0.35
C PRO A 46 5.33 -13.56 -0.25
N ASP A 47 6.33 -13.19 -1.06
CA ASP A 47 7.69 -13.75 -1.04
C ASP A 47 8.57 -13.20 0.10
N GLY A 48 8.04 -12.31 0.95
CA GLY A 48 8.80 -11.64 2.02
C GLY A 48 9.74 -10.54 1.53
N LYS A 49 9.74 -10.22 0.24
CA LYS A 49 10.51 -9.13 -0.35
C LYS A 49 9.79 -7.80 -0.23
N THR A 50 10.54 -6.72 -0.08
CA THR A 50 10.01 -5.36 -0.12
C THR A 50 9.80 -4.89 -1.55
N TYR A 51 8.58 -4.47 -1.87
CA TYR A 51 8.15 -3.97 -3.18
C TYR A 51 7.92 -2.45 -3.22
N SER A 52 7.99 -1.77 -2.07
CA SER A 52 8.01 -0.31 -2.04
C SER A 52 9.31 0.23 -2.64
N THR A 53 9.18 1.22 -3.55
CA THR A 53 10.31 1.91 -4.17
C THR A 53 10.44 3.31 -3.59
N GLY A 54 11.63 3.63 -3.09
CA GLY A 54 11.93 4.94 -2.50
C GLY A 54 11.38 5.13 -1.09
N SER A 55 11.13 6.39 -0.74
CA SER A 55 10.63 6.84 0.56
C SER A 55 9.17 7.28 0.47
N ALA A 56 8.44 7.08 1.56
CA ALA A 56 7.08 7.57 1.68
C ALA A 56 7.03 9.10 1.55
N GLN A 57 6.13 9.58 0.70
CA GLN A 57 5.86 10.98 0.47
C GLN A 57 4.59 11.35 1.23
N ALA A 58 4.71 12.25 2.21
CA ALA A 58 3.56 12.87 2.85
C ALA A 58 3.28 14.22 2.20
N THR A 59 2.07 14.41 1.70
CA THR A 59 1.54 15.70 1.26
C THR A 59 0.28 15.96 2.07
N ASP A 60 0.36 16.88 3.03
CA ASP A 60 -0.74 17.13 3.97
C ASP A 60 -1.13 15.84 4.72
N ALA A 61 -2.43 15.53 4.84
CA ALA A 61 -2.94 14.31 5.45
C ALA A 61 -2.83 13.06 4.54
N VAL A 62 -2.10 13.15 3.43
CA VAL A 62 -1.98 12.07 2.44
C VAL A 62 -0.57 11.53 2.42
N VAL A 63 -0.40 10.23 2.69
CA VAL A 63 0.89 9.54 2.60
C VAL A 63 0.85 8.54 1.45
N GLY A 64 1.75 8.69 0.49
CA GLY A 64 1.94 7.79 -0.64
C GLY A 64 3.32 7.13 -0.62
N ILE A 65 3.44 5.93 -1.19
CA ILE A 65 4.74 5.36 -1.55
C ILE A 65 4.63 4.59 -2.86
N GLY A 66 5.59 4.83 -3.76
CA GLY A 66 5.68 4.10 -5.01
C GLY A 66 5.89 2.61 -4.78
N LEU A 67 5.35 1.80 -5.68
CA LEU A 67 5.58 0.36 -5.75
C LEU A 67 6.33 0.01 -7.05
N SER A 68 7.20 -0.99 -6.98
CA SER A 68 7.84 -1.55 -8.16
C SER A 68 6.84 -2.38 -8.97
N SER A 69 6.30 -1.80 -10.03
CA SER A 69 5.32 -2.41 -10.93
C SER A 69 5.88 -3.51 -11.84
N ALA A 70 7.21 -3.60 -11.96
CA ALA A 70 7.86 -4.49 -12.92
C ALA A 70 7.66 -5.98 -12.61
N THR A 71 7.41 -6.37 -11.35
CA THR A 71 7.20 -7.77 -10.96
C THR A 71 6.45 -7.89 -9.63
N LEU A 72 5.16 -7.53 -9.57
CA LEU A 72 4.34 -7.88 -8.41
C LEU A 72 3.87 -9.35 -8.55
N PRO A 73 4.35 -10.30 -7.74
CA PRO A 73 3.75 -11.63 -7.64
C PRO A 73 2.31 -11.54 -7.15
N SER A 74 1.42 -12.35 -7.72
CA SER A 74 0.06 -12.49 -7.19
C SER A 74 0.10 -13.06 -5.77
N GLY A 75 -0.61 -12.43 -4.83
CA GLY A 75 -0.67 -12.90 -3.45
C GLY A 75 -1.00 -11.80 -2.45
N VAL A 76 -0.79 -12.10 -1.17
CA VAL A 76 -1.04 -11.16 -0.07
C VAL A 76 0.14 -10.22 0.08
N TYR A 77 -0.13 -8.93 0.02
CA TYR A 77 0.82 -7.87 0.32
C TYR A 77 0.54 -7.32 1.70
N THR A 78 1.59 -7.10 2.48
CA THR A 78 1.54 -6.48 3.80
C THR A 78 2.16 -5.09 3.72
N VAL A 79 1.34 -4.08 3.97
CA VAL A 79 1.77 -2.68 4.07
C VAL A 79 1.96 -2.36 5.54
N THR A 80 3.19 -2.03 5.91
CA THR A 80 3.54 -1.53 7.23
C THR A 80 3.74 -0.04 7.15
N TRP A 81 3.08 0.71 8.01
CA TRP A 81 3.21 2.16 8.08
C TRP A 81 3.52 2.61 9.50
N SER A 82 4.23 3.73 9.59
CA SER A 82 4.51 4.41 10.85
C SER A 82 4.54 5.90 10.60
N LEU A 83 3.95 6.67 11.49
CA LEU A 83 3.89 8.11 11.39
C LEU A 83 4.10 8.76 12.75
N THR A 84 4.44 10.04 12.73
CA THR A 84 4.47 10.89 13.91
C THR A 84 3.41 11.96 13.73
N ALA A 85 2.45 11.98 14.64
CA ALA A 85 1.39 12.96 14.67
C ALA A 85 1.96 14.37 14.98
N PRO A 86 1.25 15.45 14.63
CA PRO A 86 1.72 16.80 14.92
C PRO A 86 1.84 17.12 16.42
N ASP A 87 1.08 16.41 17.26
CA ASP A 87 1.21 16.41 18.73
C ASP A 87 2.46 15.68 19.26
N GLY A 88 3.16 14.94 18.40
CA GLY A 88 4.39 14.20 18.73
C GLY A 88 4.19 12.71 18.96
N ASP A 89 2.94 12.20 18.99
CA ASP A 89 2.68 10.78 19.17
C ASP A 89 3.11 9.96 17.95
N ALA A 90 3.95 8.95 18.19
CA ALA A 90 4.31 7.98 17.17
C ALA A 90 3.24 6.90 17.06
N GLN A 91 2.75 6.67 15.86
CA GLN A 91 1.77 5.64 15.55
C GLN A 91 2.30 4.71 14.48
N ASN A 92 1.85 3.47 14.54
CA ASN A 92 2.17 2.48 13.54
C ASN A 92 1.00 1.55 13.34
N GLY A 93 0.90 1.01 12.15
CA GLY A 93 -0.10 0.03 11.81
C GLY A 93 0.34 -0.81 10.64
N THR A 94 -0.40 -1.88 10.43
CA THR A 94 -0.22 -2.78 9.31
C THR A 94 -1.56 -3.08 8.70
N TRP A 95 -1.59 -3.20 7.38
CA TRP A 95 -2.73 -3.75 6.68
C TRP A 95 -2.27 -4.68 5.58
N THR A 96 -3.20 -5.52 5.13
CA THR A 96 -2.95 -6.41 4.00
C THR A 96 -3.91 -6.09 2.86
N TYR A 97 -3.48 -6.33 1.63
CA TYR A 97 -4.33 -6.35 0.45
C TYR A 97 -3.94 -7.55 -0.41
N PHE A 98 -4.87 -8.07 -1.20
CA PHE A 98 -4.60 -9.18 -2.10
C PHE A 98 -4.35 -8.63 -3.51
N TYR A 99 -3.24 -8.99 -4.13
CA TYR A 99 -2.99 -8.68 -5.53
C TYR A 99 -3.26 -9.91 -6.38
N GLN A 100 -4.26 -9.83 -7.25
CA GLN A 100 -4.63 -10.89 -8.17
C GLN A 100 -4.74 -10.32 -9.58
N PRO A 101 -3.65 -10.31 -10.37
CA PRO A 101 -3.74 -9.90 -11.76
C PRO A 101 -4.84 -10.71 -12.46
N PRO A 102 -5.66 -10.09 -13.33
CA PRO A 102 -6.55 -10.88 -14.16
C PRO A 102 -5.69 -11.89 -14.89
N ILE A 103 -6.15 -13.14 -14.92
CA ILE A 103 -5.60 -14.13 -15.84
C ILE A 103 -5.68 -13.54 -17.24
N GLN A 104 -4.61 -12.88 -17.69
CA GLN A 104 -4.52 -12.48 -19.09
C GLN A 104 -4.59 -13.79 -19.86
N PRO A 105 -5.60 -13.98 -20.74
CA PRO A 105 -5.54 -15.06 -21.69
C PRO A 105 -4.20 -14.88 -22.41
N LYS A 106 -3.33 -15.89 -22.30
CA LYS A 106 -2.14 -15.96 -23.14
C LYS A 106 -2.62 -15.66 -24.57
N PRO A 107 -2.05 -14.67 -25.29
CA PRO A 107 -2.48 -14.40 -26.65
C PRO A 107 -2.48 -15.72 -27.42
N PRO A 108 -3.54 -16.02 -28.19
CA PRO A 108 -3.63 -17.27 -28.90
C PRO A 108 -2.35 -17.45 -29.73
N ILE A 109 -1.68 -18.58 -29.55
CA ILE A 109 -0.54 -18.97 -30.38
C ILE A 109 -1.07 -18.90 -31.82
N PRO A 110 -0.44 -18.13 -32.73
CA PRO A 110 -0.85 -18.12 -34.13
C PRO A 110 -0.84 -19.55 -34.64
N ALA A 111 -1.96 -20.02 -35.20
CA ALA A 111 -2.01 -21.34 -35.82
C ALA A 111 -0.96 -21.38 -36.96
N PRO A 112 -0.21 -22.48 -37.12
CA PRO A 112 0.71 -22.61 -38.23
C PRO A 112 -0.08 -22.53 -39.55
N PRO A 113 0.48 -21.89 -40.61
CA PRO A 113 -0.15 -21.88 -41.92
C PRO A 113 -0.29 -23.30 -42.48
N ALA A 114 -1.37 -23.54 -43.21
CA ALA A 114 -1.66 -24.80 -43.91
C ALA A 114 -0.74 -25.04 -45.12
#